data_AF-A0A4R8L343-F1
#
_entry.id   AF-A0A4R8L343-F1
#
_cell.length_a   1.000
_cell.length_b   1.000
_cell.length_c   1.000
_cell.angle_alpha   90.00
_cell.angle_beta   90.00
_cell.angle_gamma   90.00
#
_symmetry.space_group_name_H-M   'P 1'
#
loop_
_entity.id
_entity.type
_entity.pdbx_description
1 polymer ?
#
loop_
_entity_poly.entity_id
_entity_poly.type
_entity_poly.pdbx_seq_one_letter_code
_entity_poly.pdbx_strand_id
1 'polypeptide(L)'
;MTNRELARSAQFIVQHEYEEASVTAADGRQTSLGEFYGDPAVALIDINERWCAVAGEGLMLCRLEQPFGQCVEYYRQPGDVRWITALRQTGPFALEWQDEGGDWHSLVFEAADVSGYAPGR
;
A
#
# COMPACT_ATOMS: atom_id res chain seq x y z
N MET A 1 16.06 15.92 5.87
CA MET A 1 14.85 15.13 5.66
C MET A 1 15.27 13.88 4.92
N THR A 2 15.28 12.73 5.59
CA THR A 2 15.73 11.46 5.01
C THR A 2 14.51 10.69 4.55
N ASN A 3 14.21 10.75 3.26
CA ASN A 3 13.20 9.92 2.63
C ASN A 3 13.72 8.48 2.58
N ARG A 4 12.95 7.54 3.12
CA ARG A 4 13.32 6.13 3.22
C ARG A 4 12.53 5.33 2.20
N GLU A 5 13.24 4.65 1.32
CA GLU A 5 12.64 3.76 0.32
C GLU A 5 12.13 2.47 0.97
N LEU A 6 10.89 2.10 0.66
CA LEU A 6 10.26 0.86 1.10
C LEU A 6 10.21 -0.17 -0.04
N ALA A 7 9.95 0.28 -1.27
CA ALA A 7 9.91 -0.56 -2.46
C ALA A 7 10.21 0.24 -3.73
N ARG A 8 10.69 -0.46 -4.76
CA ARG A 8 11.01 0.13 -6.06
C ARG A 8 10.75 -0.87 -7.18
N SER A 9 10.18 -0.38 -8.27
CA SER A 9 9.98 -1.08 -9.53
C SER A 9 10.62 -0.30 -10.69
N ALA A 10 10.31 -0.66 -11.93
CA ALA A 10 10.84 0.04 -13.10
C ALA A 10 10.24 1.45 -13.24
N GLN A 11 8.95 1.60 -12.93
CA GLN A 11 8.22 2.86 -13.11
C GLN A 11 7.86 3.58 -11.80
N PHE A 12 8.05 2.96 -10.63
CA PHE A 12 7.58 3.51 -9.36
C PHE A 12 8.57 3.34 -8.21
N ILE A 13 8.55 4.29 -7.28
CA ILE A 13 9.27 4.23 -6.00
C ILE A 13 8.26 4.52 -4.90
N VAL A 14 8.15 3.60 -3.94
CA VAL A 14 7.38 3.82 -2.71
C VAL A 14 8.36 4.12 -1.58
N GLN A 15 8.10 5.22 -0.89
CA GLN A 15 9.00 5.76 0.11
C GLN A 15 8.22 6.48 1.20
N HIS A 16 8.86 6.78 2.31
CA HIS A 16 8.23 7.50 3.40
C HIS A 16 9.15 8.54 4.04
N GLU A 17 8.54 9.59 4.55
CA GLU A 17 9.17 10.56 5.44
C GLU A 17 8.41 10.57 6.76
N TYR A 18 9.04 10.05 7.82
CA TYR A 18 8.36 9.73 9.08
C TYR A 18 7.10 8.89 8.80
N GLU A 19 5.95 9.33 9.31
CA GLU A 19 4.68 8.62 9.23
C GLU A 19 4.00 8.75 7.85
N GLU A 20 4.46 9.65 6.97
CA GLU A 20 3.83 9.87 5.68
C GLU A 20 4.47 9.01 4.57
N ALA A 21 3.67 8.14 3.96
CA ALA A 21 4.07 7.34 2.81
C ALA A 21 3.66 8.02 1.49
N SER A 22 4.49 7.88 0.46
CA SER A 22 4.20 8.38 -0.88
C SER A 22 4.72 7.44 -1.96
N VAL A 23 4.11 7.51 -3.15
CA VAL A 23 4.62 6.87 -4.36
C VAL A 23 4.95 7.92 -5.40
N THR A 24 6.12 7.79 -6.01
CA THR A 24 6.58 8.61 -7.12
C THR A 24 6.73 7.76 -8.37
N ALA A 25 6.07 8.17 -9.45
CA ALA A 25 6.21 7.58 -10.78
C ALA A 25 7.46 8.14 -11.49
N ALA A 26 8.02 7.37 -12.43
CA ALA A 26 9.21 7.76 -13.19
C ALA A 26 9.01 9.02 -14.05
N ASP A 27 7.75 9.35 -14.40
CA ASP A 27 7.38 10.59 -15.09
C ASP A 27 7.30 11.81 -14.17
N GLY A 28 7.57 11.64 -12.87
CA GLY A 28 7.58 12.69 -11.85
C GLY A 28 6.25 12.90 -11.14
N ARG A 29 5.17 12.21 -11.52
CA ARG A 29 3.92 12.24 -10.75
C ARG A 29 4.15 11.64 -9.37
N GLN A 30 3.59 12.27 -8.34
CA GLN A 30 3.65 11.77 -6.96
C GLN A 30 2.26 11.87 -6.32
N THR A 31 1.94 10.93 -5.45
CA THR A 31 0.75 10.99 -4.60
C THR A 31 1.08 10.51 -3.19
N SER A 32 0.38 11.06 -2.21
CA SER A 32 0.42 10.55 -0.84
C SER A 32 -0.36 9.23 -0.80
N LEU A 33 0.15 8.26 -0.04
CA LEU A 33 -0.45 6.94 0.18
C LEU A 33 -1.14 6.87 1.55
N GLY A 34 -1.03 7.93 2.36
CA GLY A 34 -1.58 8.01 3.70
C GLY A 34 -0.51 8.05 4.79
N GLU A 35 -0.98 8.30 6.02
CA GLU A 35 -0.18 8.35 7.24
C GLU A 35 -0.22 6.98 7.97
N PHE A 36 0.85 6.67 8.70
CA PHE A 36 1.04 5.42 9.44
C PHE A 36 1.59 5.75 10.82
N TYR A 37 0.83 5.48 11.88
CA TYR A 37 1.34 5.67 13.23
C TYR A 37 2.56 4.79 13.46
N GLY A 38 3.67 5.39 13.90
CA GLY A 38 4.93 4.67 14.14
C GLY A 38 5.74 4.34 12.89
N ASP A 39 5.53 5.08 11.80
CA ASP A 39 6.10 4.91 10.46
C ASP A 39 5.58 3.66 9.70
N PRO A 40 5.47 3.73 8.36
CA PRO A 40 5.24 2.53 7.56
C PRO A 40 6.45 1.58 7.64
N ALA A 41 6.17 0.29 7.78
CA ALA A 41 7.19 -0.75 7.95
C ALA A 41 7.63 -1.37 6.62
N VAL A 42 6.71 -1.53 5.66
CA VAL A 42 6.96 -2.29 4.43
C VAL A 42 6.07 -1.80 3.29
N ALA A 43 6.54 -1.97 2.06
CA ALA A 43 5.74 -1.78 0.86
C ALA A 43 5.93 -2.92 -0.14
N LEU A 44 4.94 -3.09 -1.01
CA LEU A 44 4.91 -4.03 -2.12
C LEU A 44 4.40 -3.32 -3.36
N ILE A 45 5.05 -3.50 -4.49
CA ILE A 45 4.55 -3.06 -5.80
C ILE A 45 4.17 -4.31 -6.58
N ASP A 46 2.98 -4.33 -7.17
CA ASP A 46 2.53 -5.39 -8.07
C ASP A 46 3.55 -5.62 -9.19
N ILE A 47 3.77 -6.88 -9.57
CA ILE A 47 4.71 -7.25 -10.64
C ILE A 47 4.35 -6.63 -12.00
N ASN A 48 3.06 -6.32 -12.22
CA ASN A 48 2.60 -5.61 -13.42
C ASN A 48 2.39 -4.11 -13.18
N GLU A 49 2.86 -3.59 -12.04
CA GLU A 49 2.81 -2.19 -11.64
C GLU A 49 1.39 -1.58 -11.66
N ARG A 50 0.37 -2.37 -11.34
CA ARG A 50 -1.04 -1.92 -11.37
C ARG A 50 -1.48 -1.27 -10.07
N TRP A 51 -0.91 -1.73 -8.97
CA TRP A 51 -1.17 -1.26 -7.61
C TRP A 51 0.10 -1.37 -6.76
N CYS A 52 0.12 -0.66 -5.65
CA CYS A 52 1.07 -0.85 -4.58
C CYS A 52 0.33 -0.98 -3.25
N ALA A 53 0.98 -1.63 -2.29
CA ALA A 53 0.51 -1.74 -0.93
C ALA A 53 1.58 -1.20 0.02
N VAL A 54 1.18 -0.48 1.06
CA VAL A 54 2.05 -0.01 2.14
C VAL A 54 1.45 -0.41 3.47
N ALA A 55 2.27 -0.93 4.35
CA ALA A 55 1.82 -1.48 5.62
C ALA A 55 2.71 -1.05 6.78
N GLY A 56 2.15 -1.12 7.98
CA GLY A 56 2.71 -0.72 9.27
C GLY A 56 1.58 -0.84 10.27
N GLU A 57 0.99 0.29 10.66
CA GLU A 57 -0.39 0.29 11.19
C GLU A 57 -1.40 0.07 10.05
N GLY A 58 -1.91 -1.15 9.95
CA GLY A 58 -2.80 -1.60 8.90
C GLY A 58 -2.15 -1.60 7.51
N LEU A 59 -3.00 -1.53 6.49
CA LEU A 59 -2.61 -1.66 5.08
C LEU A 59 -3.32 -0.60 4.23
N MET A 60 -2.54 0.12 3.43
CA MET A 60 -3.04 0.97 2.35
C MET A 60 -2.79 0.26 1.02
N LEU A 61 -3.83 0.08 0.22
CA LEU A 61 -3.74 -0.46 -1.13
C LEU A 61 -4.09 0.64 -2.13
N CYS A 62 -3.15 0.99 -3.01
CA CYS A 62 -3.28 2.15 -3.90
C CYS A 62 -3.04 1.82 -5.36
N ARG A 63 -3.85 2.41 -6.24
CA ARG A 63 -3.75 2.25 -7.70
C ARG A 63 -2.56 3.03 -8.27
N LEU A 64 -1.80 2.37 -9.15
CA LEU A 64 -0.70 2.97 -9.92
C LEU A 64 -1.10 3.27 -11.37
N GLU A 65 -2.09 2.55 -11.91
CA GLU A 65 -2.75 2.90 -13.16
C GLU A 65 -3.62 4.16 -13.02
N GLN A 66 -4.18 4.67 -14.13
CA GLN A 66 -5.12 5.78 -14.08
C GLN A 66 -6.52 5.33 -13.58
N PRO A 67 -7.15 6.09 -12.67
CA PRO A 67 -6.63 7.29 -11.99
C PRO A 67 -5.58 6.96 -10.91
N PHE A 68 -4.43 7.64 -10.99
CA PHE A 68 -3.27 7.40 -10.13
C PHE A 68 -3.52 7.84 -8.70
N GLY A 69 -3.14 7.01 -7.73
CA GLY A 69 -3.16 7.36 -6.31
C GLY A 69 -4.48 7.16 -5.58
N GLN A 70 -5.45 6.45 -6.17
CA GLN A 70 -6.65 6.04 -5.44
C GLN A 70 -6.31 4.93 -4.45
N CYS A 71 -6.63 5.12 -3.18
CA CYS A 71 -6.27 4.22 -2.09
C CYS A 71 -7.49 3.68 -1.34
N VAL A 72 -7.37 2.46 -0.82
CA VAL A 72 -8.31 1.85 0.12
C VAL A 72 -7.56 1.31 1.34
N GLU A 73 -8.21 1.42 2.49
CA GLU A 73 -7.71 1.02 3.80
C GLU A 73 -8.20 -0.37 4.19
N TYR A 74 -7.28 -1.21 4.64
CA TYR A 74 -7.58 -2.48 5.32
C TYR A 74 -6.93 -2.49 6.69
N TYR A 75 -7.64 -3.01 7.69
CA TYR A 75 -7.11 -3.23 9.04
C TYR A 75 -6.61 -1.96 9.73
N ARG A 76 -7.31 -0.84 9.50
CA ARG A 76 -7.03 0.48 10.09
C ARG A 76 -8.19 1.00 10.94
N GLN A 77 -9.32 0.30 10.91
CA GLN A 77 -10.51 0.69 11.64
C GLN A 77 -10.34 0.41 13.15
N PRO A 78 -10.85 1.28 14.04
CA PRO A 78 -10.81 1.04 15.48
C PRO A 78 -11.39 -0.33 15.86
N GLY A 79 -10.61 -1.14 16.58
CA GLY A 79 -10.98 -2.50 16.98
C GLY A 79 -10.49 -3.61 16.04
N ASP A 80 -10.08 -3.26 14.81
CA ASP A 80 -9.58 -4.19 13.79
C ASP A 80 -8.17 -3.82 13.27
N VAL A 81 -7.48 -2.91 13.97
CA VAL A 81 -6.12 -2.49 13.61
C VAL A 81 -5.17 -3.68 13.66
N ARG A 82 -4.39 -3.89 12.59
CA ARG A 82 -3.35 -4.93 12.52
C ARG A 82 -2.00 -4.28 12.28
N TRP A 83 -1.00 -4.68 13.06
CA TRP A 83 0.39 -4.31 12.81
C TRP A 83 1.00 -5.29 11.82
N ILE A 84 1.40 -4.79 10.67
CA ILE A 84 1.86 -5.58 9.52
C ILE A 84 3.34 -5.31 9.27
N THR A 85 4.13 -6.36 9.24
CA THR A 85 5.60 -6.30 9.20
C THR A 85 6.20 -6.76 7.88
N ALA A 86 5.47 -7.59 7.12
CA ALA A 86 5.91 -8.04 5.79
C ALA A 86 4.73 -8.22 4.83
N LEU A 87 5.02 -8.12 3.53
CA LEU A 87 4.07 -8.32 2.43
C LEU A 87 4.69 -9.21 1.37
N ARG A 88 3.86 -10.04 0.71
CA ARG A 88 4.23 -10.72 -0.53
C ARG A 88 3.05 -10.86 -1.46
N GLN A 89 3.28 -10.69 -2.76
CA GLN A 89 2.26 -10.92 -3.76
C GLN A 89 2.05 -12.42 -3.96
N THR A 90 0.79 -12.86 -3.96
CA THR A 90 0.40 -14.26 -4.20
C THR A 90 -0.50 -14.43 -5.42
N GLY A 91 -1.00 -13.33 -5.99
CA GLY A 91 -1.73 -13.31 -7.24
C GLY A 91 -1.89 -11.90 -7.80
N PRO A 92 -2.59 -11.73 -8.95
CA PRO A 92 -2.77 -10.42 -9.58
C PRO A 92 -3.46 -9.38 -8.69
N PHE A 93 -4.40 -9.83 -7.86
CA PHE A 93 -5.11 -9.03 -6.86
C PHE A 93 -5.20 -9.80 -5.53
N ALA A 94 -4.06 -10.38 -5.16
CA ALA A 94 -3.94 -11.13 -3.93
C ALA A 94 -2.54 -10.94 -3.35
N LEU A 95 -2.48 -10.73 -2.05
CA LEU A 95 -1.25 -10.66 -1.29
C LEU A 95 -1.41 -11.43 0.01
N GLU A 96 -0.29 -11.75 0.63
CA GLU A 96 -0.25 -12.15 2.03
C GLU A 96 0.51 -11.09 2.82
N TRP A 97 0.06 -10.90 4.05
CA TRP A 97 0.66 -9.99 5.01
C TRP A 97 1.05 -10.76 6.27
N GLN A 98 2.15 -10.35 6.88
CA GLN A 98 2.66 -10.95 8.12
C GLN A 98 2.38 -10.03 9.29
N ASP A 99 1.84 -10.55 10.38
CA ASP A 99 1.65 -9.78 11.62
C ASP A 99 2.95 -9.68 12.45
N GLU A 100 2.90 -9.01 13.60
CA GLU A 100 4.02 -8.93 14.55
C GLU A 100 4.39 -10.27 15.19
N GLY A 101 3.45 -11.22 15.23
CA GLY A 101 3.68 -12.60 15.69
C GLY A 101 4.42 -13.46 14.67
N GLY A 102 4.50 -13.01 13.42
CA GLY A 102 5.12 -13.74 12.32
C GLY A 102 4.16 -14.63 11.55
N ASP A 103 2.86 -14.60 11.85
CA ASP A 103 1.84 -15.38 11.15
C ASP A 103 1.45 -14.70 9.84
N TRP A 104 1.28 -15.50 8.79
CA TRP A 104 0.89 -15.03 7.46
C TRP A 104 -0.63 -15.15 7.26
N HIS A 105 -1.23 -14.07 6.77
CA HIS A 105 -2.66 -13.95 6.51
C HIS A 105 -2.87 -13.57 5.04
N SER A 106 -3.84 -14.20 4.39
CA SER A 106 -4.16 -13.92 2.99
C SER A 106 -5.19 -12.81 2.86
N LEU A 107 -4.97 -11.92 1.90
CA LEU A 107 -5.92 -10.91 1.46
C LEU A 107 -6.11 -11.06 -0.05
N VAL A 108 -7.36 -11.31 -0.46
CA VAL A 108 -7.79 -11.22 -1.85
C VAL A 108 -8.66 -9.99 -1.98
N PHE A 109 -8.41 -9.20 -3.02
CA PHE A 109 -9.12 -7.98 -3.33
C PHE A 109 -9.49 -7.96 -4.81
N GLU A 110 -10.38 -7.06 -5.18
CA GLU A 110 -10.83 -6.89 -6.56
C GLU A 110 -10.06 -5.75 -7.23
N ALA A 111 -10.01 -5.78 -8.57
CA ALA A 111 -9.56 -4.60 -9.34
C ALA A 111 -10.41 -3.36 -9.02
N ALA A 112 -11.66 -3.57 -8.61
CA ALA A 112 -12.58 -2.54 -8.16
C ALA A 112 -12.15 -1.89 -6.85
N ASP A 113 -11.48 -2.62 -5.95
CA ASP A 113 -11.04 -2.09 -4.66
C ASP A 113 -9.92 -1.06 -4.82
N VAL A 114 -9.14 -1.15 -5.90
CA VAL A 114 -8.21 -0.10 -6.32
C VAL A 114 -8.81 0.88 -7.33
N SER A 115 -10.06 0.69 -7.74
CA SER A 115 -10.77 1.56 -8.67
C SER A 115 -11.86 2.29 -7.90
N GLY A 116 -11.46 3.30 -7.13
CA GLY A 116 -12.30 4.08 -6.22
C GLY A 116 -13.74 4.21 -6.71
N TYR A 117 -14.62 3.38 -6.15
CA TYR A 117 -16.04 3.56 -6.31
C TYR A 117 -16.44 4.71 -5.39
N ALA A 118 -16.67 5.89 -5.96
CA ALA A 118 -17.45 6.90 -5.28
C ALA A 118 -18.87 6.34 -5.09
N PRO A 119 -19.37 6.12 -3.86
CA PRO A 119 -20.79 5.86 -3.71
C PRO A 119 -21.54 7.08 -4.25
N GLY A 120 -22.46 6.84 -5.18
CA GLY A 120 -23.26 7.88 -5.77
C GLY A 120 -24.11 8.58 -4.73
N ARG A 121 -23.98 9.92 -4.71
CA ARG A 121 -24.88 10.94 -4.15
C ARG A 121 -24.87 11.17 -2.64
#